data_AF-A0A951M3K4-F1
#
_entry.id   AF-A0A951M3K4-F1
#
_cell.length_a   1.000
_cell.length_b   1.000
_cell.length_c   1.000
_cell.angle_alpha   90.00
_cell.angle_beta   90.00
_cell.angle_gamma   90.00
#
_symmetry.space_group_name_H-M   'P 1'
#
loop_
_entity.id
_entity.type
_entity.pdbx_description
1 polymer ?
#
loop_
_entity_poly.entity_id
_entity_poly.type
_entity_poly.pdbx_seq_one_letter_code
_entity_poly.pdbx_strand_id
1 'polypeptide(L)'
;GILYGEYRLPTEAEWEYAAYGYIMQNPQKKPKKGSGRGEEVISNKQIYSWKNDGFDNLRYTKKSAFQGAFLANFKRGAGDNMGVAGGLNDNAAIPAEVNSFIPNGFGLYNMSGNVSEWVMDVYRPITNAGEDDFNPFRGNVFQKVDQSGGQGNLRDDRGRIKMVPEDDSALRNRRNYQKSYAVNYLDADSTSNVTYNYGVTTLISDKSRVYKGGSWNDRAYWLAPGARRFLEEDLSTNTIGFRCAMTHFGAPETLSRKGKTGIYLPTRRNNR
;
A
#
# COMPACT_ATOMS: atom_id res chain seq x y z
N GLY A 1 -16.85 12.00 -21.82
CA GLY A 1 -16.02 10.82 -21.50
C GLY A 1 -15.67 10.86 -20.03
N ILE A 2 -15.47 9.71 -19.39
CA ILE A 2 -15.00 9.63 -18.00
C ILE A 2 -13.48 9.80 -18.03
N LEU A 3 -12.97 10.83 -17.35
CA LEU A 3 -11.53 11.05 -17.21
C LEU A 3 -11.01 10.15 -16.08
N TYR A 4 -10.16 9.18 -16.42
CA TYR A 4 -9.44 8.37 -15.44
C TYR A 4 -8.05 8.96 -15.20
N GLY A 5 -7.56 8.87 -13.97
CA GLY A 5 -6.17 9.20 -13.65
C GLY A 5 -5.20 8.21 -14.28
N GLU A 6 -3.93 8.58 -14.34
CA GLU A 6 -2.88 7.67 -14.76
C GLU A 6 -2.67 6.57 -13.68
N TYR A 7 -2.30 5.36 -14.13
CA TYR A 7 -1.87 4.32 -13.21
C TYR A 7 -0.48 4.65 -12.66
N ARG A 8 -0.31 4.44 -11.37
CA ARG A 8 0.96 4.58 -10.64
C ARG A 8 1.07 3.49 -9.58
N LEU A 9 2.23 3.35 -8.96
CA LEU A 9 2.32 2.59 -7.71
C LEU A 9 1.52 3.32 -6.60
N PRO A 10 0.91 2.59 -5.66
CA PRO A 10 0.37 3.21 -4.45
C PRO A 10 1.50 3.82 -3.61
N THR A 11 1.20 4.85 -2.84
CA THR A 11 2.07 5.24 -1.71
C THR A 11 2.01 4.16 -0.63
N GLU A 12 2.98 4.15 0.27
CA GLU A 12 3.00 3.29 1.45
C GLU A 12 1.71 3.47 2.27
N ALA A 13 1.32 4.71 2.53
CA ALA A 13 0.10 5.03 3.29
C ALA A 13 -1.18 4.57 2.57
N GLU A 14 -1.29 4.77 1.25
CA GLU A 14 -2.41 4.26 0.46
C GLU A 14 -2.48 2.74 0.50
N TRP A 15 -1.33 2.07 0.40
CA TRP A 15 -1.25 0.61 0.43
C TRP A 15 -1.69 0.07 1.80
N GLU A 16 -1.23 0.66 2.92
CA GLU A 16 -1.63 0.24 4.27
C GLU A 16 -3.11 0.45 4.53
N TYR A 17 -3.63 1.63 4.18
CA TYR A 17 -5.06 1.93 4.28
C TYR A 17 -5.88 0.90 3.50
N ALA A 18 -5.47 0.65 2.26
CA ALA A 18 -6.11 -0.32 1.39
C ALA A 18 -6.03 -1.74 1.96
N ALA A 19 -4.90 -2.16 2.53
CA ALA A 19 -4.69 -3.49 3.09
C ALA A 19 -5.58 -3.76 4.31
N TYR A 20 -5.63 -2.83 5.26
CA TYR A 20 -6.45 -2.98 6.46
C TYR A 20 -7.95 -3.04 6.17
N GLY A 21 -8.46 -2.30 5.17
CA GLY A 21 -9.84 -2.47 4.70
C GLY A 21 -10.90 -2.39 5.81
N TYR A 22 -10.73 -1.49 6.78
CA TYR A 22 -11.55 -1.40 8.01
C TYR A 22 -13.06 -1.15 7.78
N ILE A 23 -13.49 -0.87 6.54
CA ILE A 23 -14.91 -0.75 6.17
C ILE A 23 -15.75 -1.97 6.56
N MET A 24 -15.17 -3.17 6.67
CA MET A 24 -15.85 -4.37 7.17
C MET A 24 -16.16 -4.36 8.66
N GLN A 25 -15.47 -3.52 9.43
CA GLN A 25 -15.62 -3.42 10.89
C GLN A 25 -16.41 -2.18 11.29
N ASN A 26 -16.44 -1.15 10.46
CA ASN A 26 -17.30 0.00 10.71
C ASN A 26 -18.76 -0.44 10.59
N PRO A 27 -19.57 -0.38 11.66
CA PRO A 27 -20.98 -0.78 11.59
C PRO A 27 -21.69 0.03 10.50
N GLN A 28 -22.15 -0.67 9.47
CA GLN A 28 -22.95 -0.08 8.40
C GLN A 28 -24.15 0.65 9.01
N LYS A 29 -24.40 1.89 8.57
CA LYS A 29 -25.53 2.73 8.98
C LYS A 29 -26.84 1.93 8.87
N LYS A 30 -27.35 1.36 9.97
CA LYS A 30 -28.65 0.68 9.97
C LYS A 30 -29.75 1.75 9.83
N PRO A 31 -30.53 1.82 8.73
CA PRO A 31 -31.61 2.76 8.62
C PRO A 31 -32.92 2.03 8.94
N LYS A 32 -33.18 1.69 10.20
CA LYS A 32 -34.51 1.23 10.64
C LYS A 32 -34.76 1.65 12.09
N LYS A 33 -35.32 2.86 12.24
CA LYS A 33 -35.79 3.52 13.48
C LYS A 33 -34.70 3.84 14.50
N GLY A 34 -34.47 5.13 14.72
CA GLY A 34 -33.58 5.66 15.76
C GLY A 34 -32.36 6.33 15.17
N SER A 35 -32.16 7.59 15.55
CA SER A 35 -31.03 8.45 15.19
C SER A 35 -29.71 7.95 15.81
N GLY A 36 -29.25 6.78 15.38
CA GLY A 36 -27.89 6.32 15.67
C GLY A 36 -26.94 6.97 14.68
N ARG A 37 -26.17 7.96 15.13
CA ARG A 37 -24.90 8.30 14.46
C ARG A 37 -24.10 7.00 14.48
N GLY A 38 -23.64 6.50 13.33
CA GLY A 38 -22.75 5.35 13.32
C GLY A 38 -21.51 5.75 14.09
N GLU A 39 -21.34 5.20 15.29
CA GLU A 39 -20.15 5.44 16.08
C GLU A 39 -19.00 4.70 15.39
N GLU A 40 -17.87 5.39 15.24
CA GLU A 40 -16.63 4.76 14.81
C GLU A 40 -16.18 3.80 15.91
N VAL A 41 -16.58 2.55 15.78
CA VAL A 41 -16.19 1.50 16.71
C VAL A 41 -15.18 0.61 16.00
N ILE A 42 -13.89 0.95 16.12
CA ILE A 42 -12.79 0.03 15.80
C ILE A 42 -12.67 -0.94 16.98
N SER A 43 -13.62 -1.86 17.14
CA SER A 43 -13.60 -2.80 18.28
C SER A 43 -12.46 -3.82 18.18
N ASN A 44 -12.04 -4.18 16.96
CA ASN A 44 -11.07 -5.25 16.71
C ASN A 44 -9.93 -4.74 15.82
N LYS A 45 -8.77 -4.41 16.39
CA LYS A 45 -7.57 -4.13 15.59
C LYS A 45 -7.22 -5.36 14.75
N GLN A 46 -7.20 -5.19 13.42
CA GLN A 46 -6.76 -6.22 12.49
C GLN A 46 -5.24 -6.23 12.44
N ILE A 47 -4.65 -7.42 12.47
CA ILE A 47 -3.19 -7.59 12.28
C ILE A 47 -2.88 -7.81 10.80
N TYR A 48 -3.76 -8.51 10.09
CA TYR A 48 -3.64 -8.83 8.67
C TYR A 48 -4.79 -8.24 7.86
N SER A 49 -4.76 -8.40 6.55
CA SER A 49 -5.70 -7.79 5.61
C SER A 49 -7.11 -8.39 5.61
N TRP A 50 -7.52 -9.16 6.62
CA TRP A 50 -8.85 -9.73 6.71
C TRP A 50 -9.47 -9.48 8.07
N LYS A 51 -10.80 -9.60 8.14
CA LYS A 51 -11.55 -9.37 9.36
C LYS A 51 -11.08 -10.29 10.50
N ASN A 52 -10.69 -9.67 11.61
CA ASN A 52 -10.37 -10.35 12.86
C ASN A 52 -11.67 -10.83 13.55
N ASP A 53 -11.80 -12.16 13.68
CA ASP A 53 -12.90 -12.86 14.36
C ASP A 53 -12.45 -13.55 15.68
N GLY A 54 -11.24 -13.29 16.23
CA GLY A 54 -10.77 -13.91 17.49
C GLY A 54 -9.24 -13.91 17.79
N PHE A 55 -8.79 -14.85 18.64
CA PHE A 55 -7.46 -14.88 19.28
C PHE A 55 -6.28 -15.36 18.41
N ASP A 56 -6.51 -15.90 17.21
CA ASP A 56 -5.41 -16.32 16.33
C ASP A 56 -5.78 -16.08 14.86
N ASN A 57 -5.19 -15.03 14.29
CA ASN A 57 -5.70 -14.38 13.08
C ASN A 57 -5.19 -14.98 11.76
N LEU A 58 -4.35 -16.01 11.75
CA LEU A 58 -3.81 -16.58 10.50
C LEU A 58 -4.66 -17.69 9.89
N ARG A 59 -5.52 -18.31 10.70
CA ARG A 59 -6.27 -19.51 10.32
C ARG A 59 -7.77 -19.25 10.36
N TYR A 60 -8.50 -19.98 9.53
CA TYR A 60 -9.95 -19.97 9.54
C TYR A 60 -10.48 -20.68 10.79
N THR A 61 -11.25 -19.99 11.62
CA THR A 61 -11.70 -20.50 12.93
C THR A 61 -13.12 -21.08 12.92
N LYS A 62 -13.93 -20.77 11.89
CA LYS A 62 -15.32 -21.23 11.84
C LYS A 62 -15.40 -22.70 11.47
N LYS A 63 -16.32 -23.43 12.12
CA LYS A 63 -16.59 -24.84 11.84
C LYS A 63 -17.02 -25.03 10.38
N SER A 64 -16.15 -25.64 9.58
CA SER A 64 -16.35 -26.00 8.18
C SER A 64 -15.20 -26.92 7.71
N ALA A 65 -15.23 -27.38 6.46
CA ALA A 65 -14.11 -28.11 5.86
C ALA A 65 -12.79 -27.32 5.85
N PHE A 66 -12.85 -25.99 5.93
CA PHE A 66 -11.69 -25.10 5.92
C PHE A 66 -11.19 -24.74 7.32
N GLN A 67 -11.77 -25.31 8.39
CA GLN A 67 -11.33 -25.00 9.76
C GLN A 67 -9.84 -25.35 9.95
N GLY A 68 -9.06 -24.39 10.44
CA GLY A 68 -7.62 -24.51 10.61
C GLY A 68 -6.79 -24.26 9.35
N ALA A 69 -7.43 -24.03 8.19
CA ALA A 69 -6.73 -23.63 6.97
C ALA A 69 -6.17 -22.20 7.10
N PHE A 70 -5.01 -21.94 6.52
CA PHE A 70 -4.42 -20.62 6.45
C PHE A 70 -5.20 -19.72 5.50
N LEU A 71 -5.25 -18.43 5.84
CA LEU A 71 -5.98 -17.40 5.10
C LEU A 71 -5.11 -16.66 4.07
N ALA A 72 -3.85 -17.06 3.94
CA ALA A 72 -2.85 -16.49 3.06
C ALA A 72 -1.84 -17.56 2.66
N ASN A 73 -1.13 -17.31 1.56
CA ASN A 73 0.02 -18.08 1.11
C ASN A 73 1.32 -17.49 1.70
N PHE A 74 1.98 -18.24 2.58
CA PHE A 74 3.20 -17.77 3.25
C PHE A 74 4.01 -18.93 3.87
N LYS A 75 5.26 -18.63 4.26
CA LYS A 75 6.14 -19.62 4.88
C LYS A 75 5.76 -19.87 6.34
N ARG A 76 5.43 -21.12 6.63
CA ARG A 76 4.95 -21.58 7.94
C ARG A 76 6.02 -21.60 9.02
N GLY A 77 7.26 -21.92 8.67
CA GLY A 77 8.35 -22.03 9.64
C GLY A 77 9.73 -22.21 9.01
N ALA A 78 10.76 -22.30 9.84
CA ALA A 78 12.09 -22.68 9.37
C ALA A 78 12.06 -24.15 8.93
N GLY A 79 12.41 -24.43 7.68
CA GLY A 79 12.31 -25.79 7.10
C GLY A 79 10.89 -26.25 6.76
N ASP A 80 9.85 -25.61 7.32
CA ASP A 80 8.44 -25.84 6.97
C ASP A 80 7.95 -24.76 6.00
N ASN A 81 8.06 -25.02 4.69
CA ASN A 81 7.54 -24.13 3.66
C ASN A 81 6.08 -24.42 3.29
N MET A 82 5.56 -25.63 3.57
CA MET A 82 4.35 -26.16 2.91
C MET A 82 3.50 -27.11 3.79
N GLY A 83 3.98 -27.47 4.97
CA GLY A 83 3.37 -28.46 5.85
C GLY A 83 3.77 -29.90 5.56
N VAL A 84 2.91 -30.82 6.01
CA VAL A 84 3.09 -32.26 5.85
C VAL A 84 2.57 -32.71 4.49
N ALA A 85 3.26 -33.66 3.84
CA ALA A 85 2.87 -34.22 2.55
C ALA A 85 1.45 -34.83 2.58
N GLY A 86 0.71 -34.68 1.47
CA GLY A 86 -0.66 -35.18 1.29
C GLY A 86 -1.74 -34.10 1.24
N GLY A 87 -1.49 -32.92 1.81
CA GLY A 87 -2.39 -31.78 1.73
C GLY A 87 -1.74 -30.48 2.21
N LEU A 88 -1.44 -29.59 1.27
CA LEU A 88 -0.98 -28.24 1.58
C LEU A 88 -2.10 -27.49 2.32
N ASN A 89 -1.76 -26.81 3.41
CA ASN A 89 -2.75 -26.15 4.25
C ASN A 89 -3.33 -24.86 3.60
N ASP A 90 -2.50 -24.19 2.80
CA ASP A 90 -2.79 -23.02 1.97
C ASP A 90 -2.88 -23.34 0.47
N ASN A 91 -2.66 -24.60 0.09
CA ASN A 91 -2.76 -25.13 -1.27
C ASN A 91 -1.84 -24.46 -2.33
N ALA A 92 -0.74 -23.83 -1.92
CA ALA A 92 0.19 -23.19 -2.83
C ALA A 92 1.66 -23.30 -2.36
N ALA A 93 2.56 -23.69 -3.26
CA ALA A 93 4.00 -23.81 -2.99
C ALA A 93 4.82 -22.55 -3.35
N ILE A 94 4.27 -21.77 -4.26
CA ILE A 94 4.78 -20.55 -4.90
C ILE A 94 3.60 -19.56 -4.94
N PRO A 95 3.66 -18.39 -5.62
CA PRO A 95 2.49 -17.54 -5.71
C PRO A 95 1.25 -18.30 -6.22
N ALA A 96 0.17 -18.21 -5.45
CA ALA A 96 -1.17 -18.64 -5.81
C ALA A 96 -1.80 -17.65 -6.80
N GLU A 97 -2.94 -18.03 -7.38
CA GLU A 97 -3.71 -17.15 -8.26
C GLU A 97 -4.07 -15.83 -7.55
N VAL A 98 -4.08 -14.73 -8.29
CA VAL A 98 -4.25 -13.37 -7.76
C VAL A 98 -5.57 -13.12 -7.02
N ASN A 99 -6.56 -13.98 -7.23
CA ASN A 99 -7.89 -13.97 -6.60
C ASN A 99 -8.10 -15.13 -5.61
N SER A 100 -7.03 -15.85 -5.24
CA SER A 100 -7.06 -16.85 -4.16
C SER A 100 -7.25 -16.18 -2.80
N PHE A 101 -7.70 -16.97 -1.82
CA PHE A 101 -7.99 -16.55 -0.44
C PHE A 101 -9.13 -15.53 -0.32
N ILE A 102 -9.34 -15.00 0.88
CA ILE A 102 -10.47 -14.11 1.20
C ILE A 102 -10.05 -12.66 0.90
N PRO A 103 -10.86 -11.89 0.14
CA PRO A 103 -10.57 -10.48 -0.05
C PRO A 103 -10.85 -9.66 1.21
N ASN A 104 -10.17 -8.54 1.34
CA ASN A 104 -10.42 -7.60 2.42
C ASN A 104 -11.71 -6.78 2.21
N GLY A 105 -11.96 -5.81 3.10
CA GLY A 105 -13.19 -5.02 3.05
C GLY A 105 -13.38 -4.15 1.81
N PHE A 106 -12.30 -3.88 1.07
CA PHE A 106 -12.33 -3.17 -0.20
C PHE A 106 -12.38 -4.11 -1.41
N GLY A 107 -12.45 -5.42 -1.19
CA GLY A 107 -12.43 -6.42 -2.26
C GLY A 107 -11.03 -6.70 -2.80
N LEU A 108 -9.98 -6.32 -2.08
CA LEU A 108 -8.60 -6.55 -2.47
C LEU A 108 -8.12 -7.91 -1.95
N TYR A 109 -7.59 -8.72 -2.86
CA TYR A 109 -7.04 -10.03 -2.58
C TYR A 109 -5.53 -9.94 -2.32
N ASN A 110 -5.01 -10.90 -1.54
CA ASN A 110 -3.58 -11.14 -1.37
C ASN A 110 -2.77 -9.91 -0.90
N MET A 111 -3.40 -9.01 -0.12
CA MET A 111 -2.68 -7.88 0.50
C MET A 111 -1.74 -8.36 1.64
N SER A 112 -1.96 -9.57 2.15
CA SER A 112 -1.11 -10.24 3.14
C SER A 112 -0.70 -11.61 2.58
N GLY A 113 0.57 -11.79 2.20
CA GLY A 113 1.13 -13.00 1.62
C GLY A 113 1.13 -12.99 0.09
N ASN A 114 1.34 -14.17 -0.49
CA ASN A 114 1.49 -14.37 -1.94
C ASN A 114 2.78 -13.72 -2.49
N VAL A 115 2.78 -12.42 -2.77
CA VAL A 115 3.98 -11.66 -3.14
C VAL A 115 4.02 -10.38 -2.34
N SER A 116 5.22 -9.96 -1.96
CA SER A 116 5.39 -8.59 -1.50
C SER A 116 5.18 -7.63 -2.65
N GLU A 117 4.77 -6.40 -2.39
CA GLU A 117 4.41 -5.45 -3.42
C GLU A 117 5.17 -4.15 -3.24
N TRP A 118 5.80 -3.69 -4.32
CA TRP A 118 6.43 -2.38 -4.39
C TRP A 118 5.42 -1.25 -4.15
N VAL A 119 5.84 -0.26 -3.38
CA VAL A 119 5.16 1.04 -3.25
C VAL A 119 6.08 2.15 -3.77
N MET A 120 5.51 3.34 -3.95
CA MET A 120 6.26 4.49 -4.49
C MET A 120 7.34 5.00 -3.54
N ASP A 121 7.15 4.81 -2.24
CA ASP A 121 7.96 5.42 -1.20
C ASP A 121 9.41 4.96 -1.18
N VAL A 122 10.28 5.92 -0.86
CA VAL A 122 11.68 5.67 -0.55
C VAL A 122 11.80 5.20 0.89
N TYR A 123 12.53 4.11 1.09
CA TYR A 123 12.72 3.58 2.42
C TYR A 123 13.64 4.48 3.24
N ARG A 124 13.15 4.81 4.43
CA ARG A 124 13.92 5.42 5.50
C ARG A 124 13.53 4.82 6.86
N PRO A 125 14.51 4.57 7.74
CA PRO A 125 14.26 4.03 9.07
C PRO A 125 13.33 4.90 9.91
N ILE A 126 13.47 6.23 9.83
CA ILE A 126 12.75 7.17 10.69
C ILE A 126 11.46 7.73 10.08
N THR A 127 11.02 7.27 8.90
CA THR A 127 9.77 7.75 8.26
C THR A 127 8.60 7.76 9.24
N ASN A 128 8.41 6.69 10.01
CA ASN A 128 7.26 6.57 10.91
C ASN A 128 7.26 7.55 12.09
N ALA A 129 8.38 8.23 12.36
CA ALA A 129 8.53 9.14 13.50
C ALA A 129 8.51 10.62 13.11
N GLY A 130 8.70 10.95 11.83
CA GLY A 130 8.93 12.32 11.38
C GLY A 130 8.04 12.80 10.23
N GLU A 131 7.07 12.00 9.82
CA GLU A 131 6.14 12.34 8.74
C GLU A 131 4.82 12.95 9.23
N ASP A 132 4.09 13.57 8.30
CA ASP A 132 2.75 14.08 8.53
C ASP A 132 1.73 12.96 8.81
N ASP A 133 0.69 13.29 9.58
CA ASP A 133 -0.36 12.34 9.97
C ASP A 133 -1.24 11.88 8.79
N PHE A 134 -1.36 12.69 7.74
CA PHE A 134 -2.30 12.45 6.64
C PHE A 134 -1.59 12.06 5.35
N ASN A 135 -1.75 10.80 4.94
CA ASN A 135 -1.19 10.22 3.72
C ASN A 135 0.29 10.62 3.49
N PRO A 136 1.18 10.34 4.46
CA PRO A 136 2.58 10.66 4.31
C PRO A 136 3.19 9.95 3.10
N PHE A 137 4.11 10.64 2.44
CA PHE A 137 4.80 10.12 1.27
C PHE A 137 6.25 10.60 1.25
N ARG A 138 7.19 9.66 1.21
CA ARG A 138 8.62 9.96 1.09
C ARG A 138 9.12 9.59 -0.31
N GLY A 139 9.78 10.55 -0.97
CA GLY A 139 10.22 10.44 -2.36
C GLY A 139 9.84 11.62 -3.24
N ASN A 140 9.49 12.75 -2.61
CA ASN A 140 9.08 13.96 -3.31
C ASN A 140 10.22 14.54 -4.14
N VAL A 141 9.94 14.71 -5.43
CA VAL A 141 10.70 15.56 -6.35
C VAL A 141 9.71 16.56 -6.92
N PHE A 142 9.83 17.82 -6.52
CA PHE A 142 8.94 18.88 -6.98
C PHE A 142 9.35 19.32 -8.37
N GLN A 143 8.42 19.18 -9.31
CA GLN A 143 8.64 19.40 -10.73
C GLN A 143 7.65 20.42 -11.29
N LYS A 144 8.09 21.14 -12.31
CA LYS A 144 7.27 22.03 -13.13
C LYS A 144 7.20 21.51 -14.57
N VAL A 145 6.17 21.96 -15.29
CA VAL A 145 6.06 21.68 -16.73
C VAL A 145 7.27 22.27 -17.45
N ASP A 146 7.93 21.46 -18.28
CA ASP A 146 9.00 21.91 -19.15
C ASP A 146 8.41 22.72 -20.32
N GLN A 147 8.72 24.01 -20.34
CA GLN A 147 8.28 24.94 -21.37
C GLN A 147 9.42 25.33 -22.33
N SER A 148 10.59 24.71 -22.21
CA SER A 148 11.78 25.05 -23.02
C SER A 148 11.55 24.92 -24.53
N GLY A 149 10.68 23.99 -24.95
CA GLY A 149 10.30 23.79 -26.35
C GLY A 149 9.13 24.63 -26.86
N GLY A 150 8.64 25.62 -26.09
CA GLY A 150 7.45 26.41 -26.41
C GLY A 150 6.12 25.67 -26.17
N GLN A 151 4.99 26.39 -26.29
CA GLN A 151 3.65 25.89 -25.92
C GLN A 151 3.20 24.63 -26.68
N GLY A 152 3.79 24.33 -27.85
CA GLY A 152 3.45 23.17 -28.68
C GLY A 152 4.22 21.88 -28.35
N ASN A 153 5.32 21.95 -27.58
CA ASN A 153 6.23 20.82 -27.37
C ASN A 153 6.27 20.33 -25.90
N LEU A 154 5.11 20.39 -25.23
CA LEU A 154 4.97 20.03 -23.83
C LEU A 154 4.92 18.52 -23.59
N ARG A 155 4.91 17.69 -24.64
CA ARG A 155 4.72 16.24 -24.52
C ARG A 155 5.96 15.45 -24.93
N ASP A 156 6.21 14.34 -24.25
CA ASP A 156 7.22 13.35 -24.61
C ASP A 156 6.74 12.40 -25.73
N ASP A 157 7.61 11.50 -26.17
CA ASP A 157 7.31 10.51 -27.23
C ASP A 157 6.18 9.54 -26.85
N ARG A 158 5.81 9.50 -25.57
CA ARG A 158 4.72 8.69 -25.02
C ARG A 158 3.45 9.52 -24.76
N GLY A 159 3.43 10.78 -25.18
CA GLY A 159 2.30 11.69 -25.04
C GLY A 159 2.09 12.27 -23.64
N ARG A 160 3.00 12.02 -22.70
CA ARG A 160 2.94 12.54 -21.31
C ARG A 160 3.52 13.95 -21.25
N ILE A 161 3.07 14.76 -20.30
CA ILE A 161 3.61 16.11 -20.11
C ILE A 161 5.06 16.00 -19.62
N LYS A 162 5.98 16.73 -20.28
CA LYS A 162 7.38 16.84 -19.86
C LYS A 162 7.46 17.63 -18.56
N MET A 163 8.07 17.04 -17.55
CA MET A 163 8.26 17.64 -16.23
C MET A 163 9.76 17.73 -15.95
N VAL A 164 10.19 18.86 -15.40
CA VAL A 164 11.58 19.11 -14.97
C VAL A 164 11.60 19.54 -13.50
N PRO A 165 12.63 19.17 -12.71
CA PRO A 165 12.76 19.65 -11.34
C PRO A 165 12.66 21.19 -11.28
N GLU A 166 11.98 21.69 -10.25
CA GLU A 166 11.99 23.12 -9.98
C GLU A 166 13.40 23.59 -9.56
N ASP A 167 13.69 24.88 -9.73
CA ASP A 167 15.00 25.42 -9.35
C ASP A 167 14.96 25.88 -7.89
N ASP A 168 15.89 25.40 -7.06
CA ASP A 168 15.94 25.70 -5.63
C ASP A 168 16.03 27.21 -5.33
N SER A 169 16.65 28.01 -6.20
CA SER A 169 16.72 29.47 -6.01
C SER A 169 15.34 30.14 -6.11
N ALA A 170 14.46 29.61 -6.97
CA ALA A 170 13.09 30.08 -7.11
C ALA A 170 12.18 29.59 -5.98
N LEU A 171 12.56 28.53 -5.28
CA LEU A 171 11.79 27.91 -4.20
C LEU A 171 12.08 28.51 -2.82
N ARG A 172 13.22 29.16 -2.64
CA ARG A 172 13.72 29.65 -1.33
C ARG A 172 12.69 30.40 -0.48
N ASN A 173 11.82 31.19 -1.11
CA ASN A 173 10.84 32.04 -0.42
C ASN A 173 9.43 31.42 -0.36
N ARG A 174 9.24 30.20 -0.87
CA ARG A 174 7.95 29.52 -0.77
C ARG A 174 7.72 29.04 0.66
N ARG A 175 6.45 29.03 1.06
CA ARG A 175 6.02 28.60 2.40
C ARG A 175 5.96 27.08 2.55
N ASN A 176 5.71 26.36 1.45
CA ASN A 176 5.43 24.92 1.47
C ASN A 176 6.71 24.07 1.33
N TYR A 177 7.56 24.33 0.33
CA TYR A 177 8.83 23.63 0.15
C TYR A 177 9.87 24.58 -0.44
N GLN A 178 11.12 24.41 -0.03
CA GLN A 178 12.25 25.29 -0.39
C GLN A 178 13.32 24.59 -1.23
N LYS A 179 13.23 23.27 -1.40
CA LYS A 179 14.10 22.46 -2.25
C LYS A 179 13.25 21.63 -3.19
N SER A 180 13.71 21.47 -4.42
CA SER A 180 13.05 20.64 -5.44
C SER A 180 13.23 19.16 -5.14
N TYR A 181 14.42 18.76 -4.71
CA TYR A 181 14.73 17.39 -4.32
C TYR A 181 14.51 17.20 -2.81
N ALA A 182 13.48 16.45 -2.45
CA ALA A 182 13.10 16.17 -1.07
C ALA A 182 13.01 14.67 -0.76
N VAL A 183 13.66 13.83 -1.57
CA VAL A 183 13.68 12.37 -1.40
C VAL A 183 14.31 11.96 -0.06
N ASN A 184 15.41 12.61 0.30
CA ASN A 184 16.21 12.37 1.51
C ASN A 184 16.11 13.53 2.52
N TYR A 185 15.05 14.35 2.43
CA TYR A 185 14.90 15.52 3.29
C TYR A 185 14.97 15.16 4.78
N LEU A 186 15.89 15.82 5.51
CA LEU A 186 16.22 15.58 6.92
C LEU A 186 16.68 14.16 7.28
N ASP A 187 16.97 13.32 6.28
CA ASP A 187 17.37 11.93 6.47
C ASP A 187 18.35 11.48 5.38
N ALA A 188 19.61 11.84 5.61
CA ALA A 188 20.77 11.76 4.70
C ALA A 188 20.88 12.86 3.65
N ASP A 189 20.28 14.03 3.92
CA ASP A 189 20.63 15.27 3.22
C ASP A 189 21.75 16.05 3.94
N SER A 190 22.26 17.08 3.28
CA SER A 190 23.34 17.94 3.81
C SER A 190 22.99 18.72 5.07
N THR A 191 21.72 18.71 5.48
CA THR A 191 21.23 19.39 6.69
C THR A 191 20.99 18.43 7.86
N SER A 192 21.12 17.12 7.61
CA SER A 192 21.00 16.07 8.61
C SER A 192 22.37 15.61 9.10
N ASN A 193 22.42 15.11 10.34
CA ASN A 193 23.60 14.42 10.89
C ASN A 193 23.59 12.90 10.59
N VAL A 194 22.78 12.48 9.62
CA VAL A 194 22.59 11.08 9.25
C VAL A 194 23.29 10.84 7.91
N THR A 195 24.06 9.75 7.80
CA THR A 195 24.72 9.38 6.54
C THR A 195 24.55 7.89 6.29
N TYR A 196 24.13 7.53 5.07
CA TYR A 196 24.02 6.15 4.62
C TYR A 196 25.16 5.84 3.64
N ASN A 197 26.16 5.08 4.08
CA ASN A 197 27.24 4.63 3.19
C ASN A 197 26.81 3.34 2.48
N TYR A 198 26.09 3.50 1.37
CA TYR A 198 25.58 2.40 0.57
C TYR A 198 26.71 1.43 0.16
N GLY A 199 26.50 0.13 0.38
CA GLY A 199 27.46 -0.93 0.04
C GLY A 199 28.62 -1.09 1.02
N VAL A 200 28.75 -0.21 2.02
CA VAL A 200 29.78 -0.30 3.07
C VAL A 200 29.15 -0.61 4.43
N THR A 201 28.24 0.25 4.89
CA THR A 201 27.61 0.11 6.22
C THR A 201 26.11 -0.14 6.15
N THR A 202 25.48 0.10 5.00
CA THR A 202 24.03 -0.05 4.81
C THR A 202 23.70 -0.35 3.36
N LEU A 203 22.49 -0.87 3.12
CA LEU A 203 21.88 -1.01 1.80
C LEU A 203 20.84 0.09 1.54
N ILE A 204 20.79 1.12 2.39
CA ILE A 204 19.86 2.24 2.27
C ILE A 204 20.49 3.32 1.39
N SER A 205 19.71 3.80 0.42
CA SER A 205 20.05 4.88 -0.50
C SER A 205 18.80 5.64 -0.92
N ASP A 206 18.95 6.66 -1.76
CA ASP A 206 17.83 7.39 -2.39
C ASP A 206 17.04 6.54 -3.39
N LYS A 207 17.57 5.36 -3.74
CA LYS A 207 16.98 4.39 -4.66
C LYS A 207 16.38 3.17 -3.94
N SER A 208 16.59 3.04 -2.63
CA SER A 208 15.92 2.00 -1.83
C SER A 208 14.42 2.30 -1.76
N ARG A 209 13.59 1.42 -2.32
CA ARG A 209 12.12 1.57 -2.31
C ARG A 209 11.51 0.63 -1.29
N VAL A 210 10.35 1.02 -0.76
CA VAL A 210 9.60 0.20 0.18
C VAL A 210 8.81 -0.88 -0.58
N TYR A 211 8.74 -2.07 0.00
CA TYR A 211 7.77 -3.09 -0.41
C TYR A 211 7.09 -3.71 0.81
N LYS A 212 5.84 -4.17 0.64
CA LYS A 212 4.94 -4.53 1.75
C LYS A 212 4.15 -5.81 1.47
N GLY A 213 3.46 -6.32 2.49
CA GLY A 213 2.50 -7.43 2.38
C GLY A 213 3.06 -8.84 2.59
N GLY A 214 4.37 -9.05 2.47
CA GLY A 214 4.98 -10.36 2.64
C GLY A 214 4.69 -11.32 1.47
N SER A 215 5.55 -12.29 1.26
CA SER A 215 5.44 -13.25 0.15
C SER A 215 5.18 -14.69 0.62
N TRP A 216 4.97 -15.58 -0.35
CA TRP A 216 4.90 -17.04 -0.17
C TRP A 216 6.12 -17.62 0.59
N ASN A 217 7.28 -16.94 0.57
CA ASN A 217 8.50 -17.38 1.26
C ASN A 217 8.77 -16.61 2.58
N ASP A 218 7.85 -15.74 3.00
CA ASP A 218 8.00 -14.94 4.22
C ASP A 218 7.20 -15.50 5.39
N ARG A 219 7.73 -15.28 6.60
CA ARG A 219 7.01 -15.65 7.83
C ARG A 219 5.88 -14.68 8.12
N ALA A 220 4.89 -15.15 8.88
CA ALA A 220 3.69 -14.42 9.30
C ALA A 220 3.92 -12.96 9.75
N TYR A 221 5.04 -12.66 10.41
CA TYR A 221 5.38 -11.28 10.81
C TYR A 221 5.32 -10.28 9.64
N TRP A 222 5.79 -10.67 8.46
CA TRP A 222 5.86 -9.80 7.29
C TRP A 222 4.53 -9.63 6.56
N LEU A 223 3.50 -10.40 6.94
CA LEU A 223 2.15 -10.29 6.36
C LEU A 223 1.36 -9.11 6.93
N ALA A 224 1.80 -8.58 8.08
CA ALA A 224 1.15 -7.45 8.71
C ALA A 224 1.32 -6.19 7.84
N PRO A 225 0.25 -5.43 7.55
CA PRO A 225 0.36 -4.28 6.66
C PRO A 225 1.36 -3.21 7.12
N GLY A 226 1.49 -3.00 8.44
CA GLY A 226 2.46 -2.07 9.01
C GLY A 226 3.92 -2.53 8.94
N ALA A 227 4.20 -3.77 8.51
CA ALA A 227 5.58 -4.22 8.33
C ALA A 227 6.20 -3.55 7.09
N ARG A 228 7.48 -3.15 7.21
CA ARG A 228 8.21 -2.41 6.18
C ARG A 228 9.50 -3.13 5.85
N ARG A 229 9.76 -3.31 4.56
CA ARG A 229 11.05 -3.77 4.03
C ARG A 229 11.42 -2.96 2.81
N PHE A 230 12.66 -3.11 2.38
CA PHE A 230 13.18 -2.36 1.26
C PHE A 230 14.15 -3.18 0.42
N LEU A 231 14.26 -2.77 -0.83
CA LEU A 231 15.22 -3.25 -1.81
C LEU A 231 15.49 -2.09 -2.77
N GLU A 232 16.65 -2.10 -3.41
CA GLU A 232 16.98 -1.13 -4.46
C GLU A 232 16.03 -1.26 -5.65
N GLU A 233 15.63 -0.12 -6.23
CA GLU A 233 14.62 -0.05 -7.29
C GLU A 233 15.02 -0.78 -8.59
N ASP A 234 16.31 -1.03 -8.80
CA ASP A 234 16.86 -1.73 -9.97
C ASP A 234 17.02 -3.24 -9.76
N LEU A 235 16.74 -3.74 -8.56
CA LEU A 235 16.80 -5.16 -8.23
C LEU A 235 15.43 -5.82 -8.32
N SER A 236 15.45 -7.14 -8.52
CA SER A 236 14.23 -7.95 -8.61
C SER A 236 14.39 -9.27 -7.86
N THR A 237 13.28 -9.81 -7.40
CA THR A 237 13.20 -11.14 -6.79
C THR A 237 11.93 -11.85 -7.27
N ASN A 238 11.88 -13.16 -7.09
CA ASN A 238 10.67 -13.96 -7.35
C ASN A 238 9.61 -13.87 -6.24
N THR A 239 9.82 -13.00 -5.24
CA THR A 239 8.92 -12.79 -4.09
C THR A 239 8.30 -11.40 -4.08
N ILE A 240 8.75 -10.50 -4.96
CA ILE A 240 8.27 -9.10 -5.03
C ILE A 240 7.62 -8.85 -6.39
N GLY A 241 6.37 -8.40 -6.36
CA GLY A 241 5.60 -7.89 -7.49
C GLY A 241 5.14 -6.46 -7.23
N PHE A 242 4.00 -6.08 -7.81
CA PHE A 242 3.41 -4.76 -7.60
C PHE A 242 1.91 -4.79 -7.90
N ARG A 243 1.23 -3.74 -7.44
CA ARG A 243 -0.12 -3.39 -7.88
C ARG A 243 -0.19 -1.92 -8.25
N CYS A 244 -1.18 -1.57 -9.06
CA CYS A 244 -1.39 -0.19 -9.48
C CYS A 244 -2.49 0.48 -8.66
N ALA A 245 -2.31 1.77 -8.42
CA ALA A 245 -3.30 2.70 -7.89
C ALA A 245 -3.55 3.81 -8.90
N MET A 246 -4.67 4.52 -8.70
CA MET A 246 -5.06 5.67 -9.52
C MET A 246 -5.65 6.74 -8.63
N THR A 247 -5.43 8.00 -8.97
CA THR A 247 -6.14 9.10 -8.34
C THR A 247 -7.60 9.10 -8.80
N HIS A 248 -8.53 9.06 -7.86
CA HIS A 248 -9.95 9.20 -8.15
C HIS A 248 -10.33 10.68 -8.29
N PHE A 249 -10.94 11.05 -9.42
CA PHE A 249 -11.50 12.38 -9.64
C PHE A 249 -13.02 12.34 -9.43
N GLY A 250 -13.51 13.06 -8.42
CA GLY A 250 -14.93 13.07 -8.08
C GLY A 250 -15.22 13.94 -6.85
N ALA A 251 -16.49 14.29 -6.65
CA ALA A 251 -16.90 15.03 -5.46
C ALA A 251 -16.77 14.14 -4.21
N PRO A 252 -16.20 14.64 -3.09
CA PRO A 252 -16.34 13.95 -1.80
C PRO A 252 -17.82 13.76 -1.51
N GLU A 253 -18.20 12.62 -0.90
CA GLU A 253 -19.61 12.30 -0.65
C GLU A 253 -20.31 13.44 0.09
N THR A 254 -21.29 14.07 -0.56
CA THR A 254 -22.35 14.77 0.16
C THR A 254 -23.42 13.75 0.51
N LEU A 255 -24.01 13.86 1.70
CA LEU A 255 -25.14 13.07 2.20
C LEU A 255 -26.44 13.32 1.39
N SER A 256 -26.38 13.27 0.05
CA SER A 256 -27.53 13.45 -0.82
C SER A 256 -28.31 12.14 -0.97
N ARG A 257 -29.60 12.20 -0.64
CA ARG A 257 -30.55 11.10 -0.75
C ARG A 257 -30.83 10.66 -2.21
N LYS A 258 -30.31 11.38 -3.21
CA LYS A 258 -30.66 11.21 -4.64
C LYS A 258 -29.54 10.66 -5.53
N GLY A 259 -28.36 10.31 -5.01
CA GLY A 259 -27.32 9.72 -5.83
C GLY A 259 -26.25 9.01 -5.01
N LYS A 260 -25.92 7.77 -5.39
CA LYS A 260 -24.69 7.10 -4.95
C LYS A 260 -23.54 7.71 -5.75
N THR A 261 -22.98 8.83 -5.30
CA THR A 261 -21.84 9.49 -5.96
C THR A 261 -20.50 9.21 -5.26
N GLY A 262 -20.45 8.22 -4.37
CA GLY A 262 -19.25 7.81 -3.66
C GLY A 262 -18.47 6.69 -4.33
N ILE A 263 -17.31 6.36 -3.76
CA ILE A 263 -16.51 5.19 -4.13
C ILE A 263 -17.31 3.94 -3.74
N TYR A 264 -18.13 3.44 -4.67
CA TYR A 264 -18.79 2.16 -4.52
C TYR A 264 -17.76 1.06 -4.75
N LEU A 265 -17.20 0.53 -3.66
CA LEU A 265 -16.38 -0.68 -3.70
C LEU A 265 -17.33 -1.88 -3.65
N PRO A 266 -17.56 -2.59 -4.77
CA PRO A 266 -18.40 -3.77 -4.75
C PRO A 266 -17.77 -4.78 -3.78
N THR A 267 -18.51 -5.15 -2.74
CA THR A 267 -18.07 -6.21 -1.83
C THR A 267 -18.09 -7.52 -2.60
N ARG A 268 -16.91 -7.96 -3.06
CA ARG A 268 -16.77 -9.29 -3.67
C ARG A 268 -16.85 -10.32 -2.55
N ARG A 269 -17.86 -11.20 -2.63
CA ARG A 269 -17.93 -12.42 -1.83
C ARG A 269 -17.24 -13.53 -2.61
N ASN A 270 -16.58 -14.46 -1.93
CA ASN A 270 -16.10 -15.66 -2.59
C ASN A 270 -17.28 -16.39 -3.26
N ASN A 271 -17.09 -16.75 -4.53
CA ASN A 271 -17.91 -17.77 -5.15
C ASN A 271 -17.62 -19.07 -4.39
N ARG A 272 -18.69 -19.70 -3.90
CA ARG A 272 -18.61 -21.01 -3.23
C ARG A 272 -18.23 -22.09 -4.22
#